data_AF-A0A0S2F565-F1
#
_entry.id   AF-A0A0S2F565-F1
#
_cell.length_a   1.000
_cell.length_b   1.000
_cell.length_c   1.000
_cell.angle_alpha   90.00
_cell.angle_beta   90.00
_cell.angle_gamma   90.00
#
_symmetry.space_group_name_H-M   'P 1'
#
loop_
_entity.id
_entity.type
_entity.pdbx_description
1 polymer ?
#
loop_
_entity_poly.entity_id
_entity_poly.type
_entity_poly.pdbx_seq_one_letter_code
_entity_poly.pdbx_strand_id
1 'polypeptide(L)'
;MNEESSVERGITILSDLEWRRINEALPSNLAARARNQKAKYRGFVEAVLWVACNKAFWSEIPEMYGAWRPIYVRYMRWCKAGVWKVVEKSIGHEKAVVAHALGSLLGQQQYSQQKRSLRSARGVPERIGFEQ
;
A
#
# COMPACT_ATOMS: atom_id res chain seq x y z
N MET A 1 -29.42 7.73 -0.46
CA MET A 1 -29.60 6.38 0.08
C MET A 1 -28.74 5.44 -0.73
N ASN A 2 -27.58 5.05 -0.21
CA ASN A 2 -26.82 3.84 -0.53
C ASN A 2 -25.63 3.80 0.43
N GLU A 3 -25.90 3.73 1.74
CA GLU A 3 -24.87 3.97 2.76
C GLU A 3 -24.56 2.75 3.62
N GLU A 4 -25.21 1.61 3.43
CA GLU A 4 -25.07 0.46 4.35
C GLU A 4 -24.67 -0.89 3.73
N SER A 5 -24.57 -1.02 2.39
CA SER A 5 -24.38 -2.34 1.76
C SER A 5 -22.93 -2.74 1.40
N SER A 6 -21.89 -2.01 1.82
CA SER A 6 -20.49 -2.32 1.39
C SER A 6 -19.49 -2.63 2.51
N VAL A 7 -19.92 -2.67 3.77
CA VAL A 7 -19.02 -2.76 4.94
C VAL A 7 -18.81 -4.16 5.52
N GLU A 8 -19.35 -5.23 4.94
CA GLU A 8 -18.98 -6.63 5.30
C GLU A 8 -17.60 -7.06 4.75
N ARG A 9 -16.69 -6.09 4.66
CA ARG A 9 -15.34 -6.23 4.13
C ARG A 9 -14.38 -6.30 5.30
N GLY A 10 -13.96 -7.54 5.64
CA GLY A 10 -13.22 -7.89 6.86
C GLY A 10 -12.14 -6.88 7.26
N ILE A 11 -12.26 -6.34 8.48
CA ILE A 11 -11.27 -5.42 9.06
C ILE A 11 -9.98 -6.21 9.29
N THR A 12 -8.86 -5.75 8.71
CA THR A 12 -7.56 -6.39 8.94
C THR A 12 -6.88 -5.75 10.15
N ILE A 13 -7.12 -6.32 11.33
CA ILE A 13 -6.45 -5.90 12.57
C ILE A 13 -5.19 -6.74 12.77
N LEU A 14 -4.05 -6.08 13.00
CA LEU A 14 -2.79 -6.74 13.38
C LEU A 14 -2.71 -6.89 14.89
N SER A 15 -2.38 -8.05 15.41
CA SER A 15 -2.01 -8.20 16.82
C SER A 15 -0.68 -7.50 17.13
N ASP A 16 -0.40 -7.26 18.42
CA ASP A 16 0.89 -6.70 18.82
C ASP A 16 2.08 -7.61 18.52
N LEU A 17 1.85 -8.93 18.49
CA LEU A 17 2.88 -9.91 18.12
C LEU A 17 3.18 -9.85 16.62
N GLU A 18 2.14 -9.82 15.77
CA GLU A 18 2.30 -9.65 14.31
C GLU A 18 3.00 -8.32 14.00
N TRP A 19 2.57 -7.24 14.66
CA TRP A 19 3.21 -5.94 14.49
C TRP A 19 4.68 -5.95 14.88
N ARG A 20 5.03 -6.61 15.99
CA ARG A 20 6.43 -6.73 16.44
C ARG A 20 7.29 -7.42 15.39
N ARG A 21 6.83 -8.55 14.84
CA ARG A 21 7.54 -9.28 13.77
C ARG A 21 7.73 -8.44 12.51
N ILE A 22 6.69 -7.72 12.09
CA ILE A 22 6.78 -6.78 10.95
C ILE A 22 7.83 -5.72 11.25
N ASN A 23 7.76 -5.08 12.42
CA ASN A 23 8.65 -4.00 12.80
C ASN A 23 10.12 -4.44 12.92
N GLU A 24 10.38 -5.65 13.41
CA GLU A 24 11.74 -6.24 13.46
C GLU A 24 12.32 -6.53 12.08
N ALA A 25 11.46 -6.84 11.10
CA ALA A 25 11.89 -7.07 9.74
C ALA A 25 12.07 -5.77 8.93
N LEU A 26 11.50 -4.64 9.37
CA LEU A 26 11.68 -3.37 8.68
C LEU A 26 13.16 -2.94 8.67
N PRO A 27 13.61 -2.22 7.63
CA PRO A 27 14.93 -1.59 7.61
C PRO A 27 15.17 -0.77 8.89
N SER A 28 16.37 -0.82 9.45
CA SER A 28 16.71 -0.26 10.77
C SER A 28 16.31 1.22 10.96
N ASN A 29 16.44 2.04 9.92
CA ASN A 29 16.01 3.43 9.90
C ASN A 29 14.48 3.62 10.01
N LEU A 30 13.71 2.68 9.46
CA LEU A 30 12.26 2.67 9.47
C LEU A 30 11.71 1.98 10.72
N ALA A 31 12.34 0.89 11.15
CA ALA A 31 12.00 0.15 12.36
C ALA A 31 12.09 1.03 13.62
N ALA A 32 13.11 1.88 13.74
CA ALA A 32 13.21 2.82 14.86
C ALA A 32 12.03 3.81 14.90
N ARG A 33 11.64 4.35 13.74
CA ARG A 33 10.50 5.29 13.63
C ARG A 33 9.16 4.58 13.85
N ALA A 34 9.01 3.38 13.34
CA ALA A 34 7.82 2.56 13.48
C ALA A 34 7.61 2.11 14.94
N ARG A 35 8.69 1.86 15.71
CA ARG A 35 8.62 1.66 17.17
C ARG A 35 8.12 2.90 17.90
N ASN A 36 8.73 4.06 17.63
CA ASN A 36 8.37 5.31 18.30
C ASN A 36 6.96 5.79 17.96
N GLN A 37 6.47 5.49 16.76
CA GLN A 37 5.13 5.89 16.29
C GLN A 37 4.26 4.66 15.97
N LYS A 38 4.27 3.67 16.87
CA LYS A 38 3.60 2.37 16.69
C LYS A 38 2.18 2.49 16.14
N ALA A 39 1.31 3.27 16.80
CA ALA A 39 -0.10 3.42 16.39
C ALA A 39 -0.25 3.93 14.94
N LYS A 40 0.57 4.91 14.55
CA LYS A 40 0.53 5.53 13.22
C LYS A 40 1.04 4.60 12.11
N TYR A 41 2.08 3.83 12.40
CA TYR A 41 2.66 2.90 11.42
C TYR A 41 1.82 1.62 11.32
N ARG A 42 1.27 1.14 12.44
CA ARG A 42 0.35 0.02 12.47
C ARG A 42 -0.94 0.33 11.70
N GLY A 43 -1.62 1.43 12.02
CA GLY A 43 -2.84 1.83 11.31
C GLY A 43 -2.61 2.05 9.81
N PHE A 44 -1.43 2.57 9.42
CA PHE A 44 -1.05 2.67 8.02
C PHE A 44 -0.92 1.31 7.32
N VAL A 45 -0.28 0.32 7.96
CA VAL A 45 -0.16 -1.02 7.39
C VAL A 45 -1.53 -1.70 7.34
N GLU A 46 -2.33 -1.60 8.40
CA GLU A 46 -3.71 -2.13 8.44
C GLU A 46 -4.58 -1.56 7.31
N ALA A 47 -4.47 -0.25 7.02
CA ALA A 47 -5.17 0.40 5.91
C ALA A 47 -4.79 -0.21 4.55
N VAL A 48 -3.49 -0.44 4.32
CA VAL A 48 -2.99 -1.03 3.07
C VAL A 48 -3.44 -2.49 2.93
N LEU A 49 -3.40 -3.25 4.04
CA LEU A 49 -3.87 -4.63 4.05
C LEU A 49 -5.38 -4.71 3.79
N TRP A 50 -6.17 -3.78 4.32
CA TRP A 50 -7.59 -3.71 4.03
C TRP A 50 -7.86 -3.48 2.55
N VAL A 51 -7.13 -2.56 1.89
CA VAL A 51 -7.23 -2.35 0.44
C VAL A 51 -6.89 -3.63 -0.32
N ALA A 52 -5.82 -4.32 0.09
CA ALA A 52 -5.36 -5.55 -0.54
C ALA A 52 -6.40 -6.68 -0.43
N CYS A 53 -6.89 -6.94 0.78
CA CYS A 53 -7.87 -7.99 1.05
C CYS A 53 -9.19 -7.77 0.33
N ASN A 54 -9.65 -6.52 0.28
CA ASN A 54 -10.94 -6.18 -0.31
C ASN A 54 -10.89 -5.91 -1.81
N LYS A 55 -9.68 -5.89 -2.40
CA LYS A 55 -9.45 -5.48 -3.80
C LYS A 55 -10.13 -4.15 -4.13
N ALA A 56 -10.20 -3.27 -3.12
CA ALA A 56 -10.92 -2.01 -3.17
C ALA A 56 -10.02 -0.92 -3.78
N PHE A 57 -10.64 0.17 -4.22
CA PHE A 57 -9.89 1.35 -4.62
C PHE A 57 -9.37 2.09 -3.39
N TRP A 58 -8.22 2.76 -3.52
CA TRP A 58 -7.68 3.62 -2.46
C TRP A 58 -8.68 4.70 -2.02
N SER A 59 -9.58 5.14 -2.89
CA SER A 59 -10.60 6.14 -2.59
C SER A 59 -11.73 5.62 -1.68
N GLU A 60 -11.85 4.29 -1.52
CA GLU A 60 -12.83 3.64 -0.65
C GLU A 60 -12.28 3.33 0.74
N ILE A 61 -11.05 3.78 1.06
CA ILE A 61 -10.48 3.55 2.40
C ILE A 61 -11.38 4.23 3.44
N PRO A 62 -11.84 3.49 4.46
CA PRO A 62 -12.65 4.07 5.53
C PRO A 62 -11.90 5.18 6.28
N GLU A 63 -12.62 6.22 6.69
CA GLU A 63 -12.05 7.39 7.36
C GLU A 63 -11.33 7.05 8.68
N MET A 64 -11.68 5.92 9.31
CA MET A 64 -10.98 5.40 10.50
C MET A 64 -9.47 5.20 10.30
N TYR A 65 -9.03 4.96 9.07
CA TYR A 65 -7.61 4.83 8.72
C TYR A 65 -6.95 6.17 8.35
N GLY A 66 -7.77 7.20 8.15
CA GLY A 66 -7.37 8.54 7.72
C GLY A 66 -7.43 8.74 6.21
N ALA A 67 -6.96 9.92 5.78
CA ALA A 67 -7.06 10.33 4.39
C ALA A 67 -6.25 9.42 3.45
N TRP A 68 -6.92 8.88 2.42
CA TRP A 68 -6.33 7.92 1.48
C TRP A 68 -5.14 8.47 0.69
N ARG A 69 -5.11 9.77 0.39
CA ARG A 69 -4.04 10.41 -0.42
C ARG A 69 -2.66 10.27 0.26
N PRO A 70 -2.47 10.73 1.52
CA PRO A 70 -1.25 10.48 2.28
C PRO A 70 -0.85 9.00 2.40
N ILE A 71 -1.83 8.12 2.61
CA ILE A 71 -1.63 6.67 2.71
C ILE A 71 -1.04 6.14 1.41
N TYR A 72 -1.67 6.45 0.28
CA TYR A 72 -1.20 6.04 -1.04
C TYR A 72 0.22 6.53 -1.36
N VAL A 73 0.53 7.79 -1.06
CA VAL A 73 1.88 8.35 -1.30
C VAL A 73 2.93 7.62 -0.45
N ARG A 74 2.61 7.32 0.81
CA ARG A 74 3.52 6.55 1.67
C ARG A 74 3.68 5.10 1.20
N TYR A 75 2.58 4.46 0.77
CA TYR A 75 2.57 3.14 0.17
C TYR A 75 3.50 3.08 -1.04
N MET A 76 3.45 4.08 -1.92
CA MET A 76 4.35 4.21 -3.06
C MET A 76 5.82 4.34 -2.68
N ARG A 77 6.15 5.09 -1.62
CA ARG A 77 7.53 5.17 -1.13
C ARG A 77 8.05 3.82 -0.65
N TRP A 78 7.23 3.08 0.10
CA TRP A 78 7.58 1.74 0.58
C TRP A 78 7.68 0.71 -0.55
N CYS A 79 6.86 0.84 -1.59
CA CYS A 79 6.93 0.01 -2.79
C CYS A 79 8.25 0.22 -3.54
N LYS A 80 8.67 1.47 -3.75
CA LYS A 80 9.97 1.79 -4.37
C LYS A 80 11.15 1.30 -3.53
N ALA A 81 11.03 1.33 -2.21
CA ALA A 81 12.04 0.84 -1.28
C ALA A 81 12.02 -0.69 -1.09
N GLY A 82 11.11 -1.43 -1.74
CA GLY A 82 11.01 -2.89 -1.60
C GLY A 82 10.52 -3.38 -0.23
N VAL A 83 10.03 -2.48 0.63
CA VAL A 83 9.64 -2.78 2.01
C VAL A 83 8.45 -3.74 2.08
N TRP A 84 7.51 -3.63 1.15
CA TRP A 84 6.30 -4.49 1.16
C TRP A 84 6.59 -5.98 1.00
N LYS A 85 7.67 -6.35 0.28
CA LYS A 85 8.11 -7.75 0.19
C LYS A 85 8.56 -8.30 1.53
N VAL A 86 9.12 -7.44 2.38
CA VAL A 86 9.55 -7.80 3.72
C VAL A 86 8.32 -7.97 4.61
N VAL A 87 7.39 -7.01 4.56
CA VAL A 87 6.12 -7.08 5.29
C VAL A 87 5.31 -8.33 4.93
N GLU A 88 5.21 -8.67 3.65
CA GLU A 88 4.54 -9.88 3.15
C GLU A 88 5.14 -11.16 3.77
N LYS A 89 6.48 -11.26 3.79
CA LYS A 89 7.18 -12.40 4.41
C LYS A 89 6.99 -12.45 5.92
N SER A 90 6.96 -11.30 6.60
CA SER A 90 6.83 -11.21 8.06
C SER A 90 5.44 -11.56 8.59
N ILE A 91 4.39 -11.32 7.79
CA ILE A 91 3.01 -11.72 8.13
C ILE A 91 2.89 -13.25 8.16
N GLY A 92 3.64 -13.95 7.31
CA GLY A 92 3.76 -15.40 7.32
C GLY A 92 2.46 -16.16 6.98
N HIS A 93 2.49 -17.48 7.16
CA HIS A 93 1.38 -18.38 6.82
C HIS A 93 0.12 -18.19 7.70
N GLU A 94 0.25 -17.61 8.90
CA GLU A 94 -0.90 -17.38 9.81
C GLU A 94 -2.00 -16.56 9.15
N LYS A 95 -1.63 -15.62 8.26
CA LYS A 95 -2.56 -14.89 7.40
C LYS A 95 -2.14 -14.99 5.93
N ALA A 96 -1.94 -16.20 5.44
CA ALA A 96 -1.55 -16.48 4.05
C ALA A 96 -2.45 -15.78 3.03
N VAL A 97 -3.76 -15.70 3.29
CA VAL A 97 -4.72 -14.98 2.44
C VAL A 97 -4.40 -13.48 2.35
N VAL A 98 -4.06 -12.86 3.48
CA VAL A 98 -3.70 -11.42 3.56
C VAL A 98 -2.37 -11.16 2.88
N ALA A 99 -1.37 -12.03 3.08
CA ALA A 99 -0.08 -11.95 2.41
C ALA A 99 -0.24 -12.07 0.88
N HIS A 100 -1.00 -13.07 0.41
CA HIS A 100 -1.27 -13.26 -1.01
C HIS A 100 -2.05 -12.10 -1.63
N ALA A 101 -3.02 -11.53 -0.89
CA ALA A 101 -3.76 -10.36 -1.30
C ALA A 101 -2.84 -9.14 -1.46
N LEU A 102 -1.89 -8.94 -0.53
CA LEU A 102 -0.87 -7.90 -0.62
C LEU A 102 0.03 -8.10 -1.85
N GLY A 103 0.49 -9.32 -2.10
CA GLY A 103 1.23 -9.67 -3.32
C GLY A 103 0.46 -9.37 -4.61
N SER A 104 -0.83 -9.72 -4.64
CA SER A 104 -1.73 -9.41 -5.76
C SER A 104 -1.93 -7.91 -5.98
N LEU A 105 -2.07 -7.13 -4.90
CA LEU A 105 -2.17 -5.67 -4.95
C LEU A 105 -0.88 -5.03 -5.50
N LEU A 106 0.29 -5.53 -5.07
CA LEU A 106 1.59 -5.09 -5.59
C LEU A 106 1.70 -5.36 -7.09
N GLY A 107 1.22 -6.50 -7.57
CA GLY A 107 1.17 -6.84 -9.00
C GLY A 107 0.22 -5.94 -9.81
N GLN A 108 -0.99 -5.68 -9.32
CA GLN A 108 -1.95 -4.77 -9.99
C GLN A 108 -1.44 -3.32 -10.09
N GLN A 109 -0.71 -2.87 -9.07
CA GLN A 109 -0.15 -1.53 -9.06
C GLN A 109 1.00 -1.37 -10.06
N GLN A 110 1.84 -2.39 -10.27
CA GLN A 110 2.87 -2.39 -11.32
C GLN A 110 2.24 -2.27 -12.72
N TYR A 111 1.14 -2.98 -12.98
CA TYR A 111 0.37 -2.87 -14.23
C TYR A 111 -0.18 -1.45 -14.47
N SER A 112 -0.68 -0.81 -13.41
CA SER A 112 -1.23 0.56 -13.48
C SER A 112 -0.15 1.63 -13.68
N GLN A 113 1.02 1.48 -13.05
CA GLN A 113 2.19 2.34 -13.26
C GLN A 113 2.76 2.18 -14.67
N GLN A 114 2.80 0.94 -15.20
CA GLN A 114 3.25 0.63 -16.55
C GLN A 114 2.31 1.24 -17.61
N LYS A 115 0.99 1.24 -17.39
CA LYS A 115 0.05 1.96 -18.27
C LYS A 115 0.21 3.48 -18.24
N ARG A 116 0.51 4.08 -17.08
CA ARG A 116 0.81 5.53 -16.99
C ARG A 116 2.14 5.89 -17.66
N SER A 117 3.18 5.08 -17.50
CA SER A 117 4.46 5.30 -18.20
C SER A 117 4.32 5.12 -19.71
N LEU A 118 3.54 4.14 -20.18
CA LEU A 118 3.21 3.96 -21.60
C LEU A 118 2.44 5.14 -22.19
N ARG A 119 1.58 5.81 -21.40
CA ARG A 119 0.87 7.04 -21.83
C ARG A 119 1.81 8.26 -21.86
N SER A 120 2.71 8.39 -20.90
CA SER A 120 3.73 9.45 -20.88
C SER A 120 4.78 9.29 -21.99
N ALA A 121 5.14 8.06 -22.34
CA ALA A 121 6.10 7.77 -23.42
C ALA A 121 5.54 8.05 -24.83
N ARG A 122 4.22 8.13 -24.99
CA ARG A 122 3.55 8.52 -26.25
C ARG A 122 3.28 10.02 -26.36
N GLY A 123 3.70 10.83 -25.38
CA GLY A 123 3.31 12.23 -25.23
C GLY A 123 4.48 13.21 -25.12
N VAL A 124 5.42 13.17 -26.06
CA VAL A 124 6.27 14.33 -26.40
C VAL A 124 6.45 14.33 -27.93
N PRO A 125 5.74 15.18 -28.69
CA PRO A 125 6.22 15.49 -30.04
C PRO A 125 7.53 16.26 -29.90
N GLU A 126 8.56 15.74 -30.58
CA GLU A 126 9.82 16.39 -30.85
C GLU A 126 9.55 17.85 -31.21
N ARG A 127 10.10 18.80 -30.44
CA ARG A 127 10.08 20.21 -30.82
C ARG A 127 10.90 20.33 -32.09
N ILE A 128 10.24 20.34 -33.24
CA ILE A 128 10.83 20.76 -34.50
C ILE A 128 11.20 22.23 -34.31
N GLY A 129 12.48 22.48 -34.09
CA GLY A 129 13.03 23.83 -34.15
C GLY A 129 12.90 24.32 -35.59
N PHE A 130 12.19 25.41 -35.79
CA PHE A 130 12.39 26.25 -36.96
C PHE A 130 12.97 27.57 -36.46
N GLU A 131 14.30 27.64 -36.55
CA GLU A 131 15.03 28.89 -36.65
C GLU A 131 14.74 29.51 -38.03
N GLN A 132 14.38 30.80 -37.97
CA GLN A 132 14.46 31.88 -38.98
C GLN A 132 13.85 31.67 -40.37
#